data_AF-A0A1C5IV76-F1
#
_entry.id   AF-A0A1C5IV76-F1
#
_cell.length_a   1.000
_cell.length_b   1.000
_cell.length_c   1.000
_cell.angle_alpha   90.00
_cell.angle_beta   90.00
_cell.angle_gamma   90.00
#
_symmetry.space_group_name_H-M   'P 1'
#
loop_
_entity.id
_entity.type
_entity.pdbx_description
1 polymer ?
#
loop_
_entity_poly.entity_id
_entity_poly.type
_entity_poly.pdbx_seq_one_letter_code
_entity_poly.pdbx_strand_id
1 'polypeptide(L)'
;MADSDERARNIEVVRRYLRTFVTKDLAELAEVVDEDVEIYGSGAAVRGRRYPEAAVSSPGLTVLDQQIVEIFAAGDRVVVSVAQTYRRDATGATTVQSACKMYRLAGGRIVQFWGEQDTYGLLRGLGLLPDEPIEF
;
A
#
# COMPACT_ATOMS: atom_id res chain seq x y z
N MET A 1 -12.63 -4.94 26.01
CA MET A 1 -11.18 -5.19 26.16
C MET A 1 -10.66 -6.13 25.09
N ALA A 2 -11.10 -7.39 24.99
CA ALA A 2 -10.56 -8.31 23.97
C ALA A 2 -10.66 -7.79 22.51
N ASP A 3 -11.80 -7.20 22.13
CA ASP A 3 -12.03 -6.63 20.79
C ASP A 3 -11.24 -5.34 20.53
N SER A 4 -11.11 -4.46 21.54
CA SER A 4 -10.26 -3.26 21.41
C SER A 4 -8.79 -3.62 21.25
N ASP A 5 -8.34 -4.67 21.94
CA ASP A 5 -6.94 -5.13 21.88
C ASP A 5 -6.67 -5.82 20.54
N GLU A 6 -7.63 -6.56 20.00
CA GLU A 6 -7.55 -7.15 18.66
C GLU A 6 -7.46 -6.09 17.56
N ARG A 7 -8.31 -5.06 17.63
CA ARG A 7 -8.26 -3.93 16.70
C ARG A 7 -6.91 -3.20 16.76
N ALA A 8 -6.39 -2.97 17.96
CA ALA A 8 -5.07 -2.35 18.13
C ALA A 8 -3.94 -3.21 17.50
N ARG A 9 -3.99 -4.53 17.69
CA ARG A 9 -3.04 -5.45 17.04
C ARG A 9 -3.18 -5.43 15.52
N ASN A 10 -4.40 -5.44 14.99
CA ASN A 10 -4.64 -5.40 13.56
C ASN A 10 -4.12 -4.10 12.92
N ILE A 11 -4.34 -2.96 13.57
CA ILE A 11 -3.77 -1.67 13.18
C ILE A 11 -2.25 -1.74 13.14
N GLU A 12 -1.62 -2.34 14.14
CA GLU A 12 -0.16 -2.46 14.20
C GLU A 12 0.40 -3.32 13.06
N VAL A 13 -0.24 -4.46 12.75
CA VAL A 13 0.13 -5.31 11.59
C VAL A 13 0.10 -4.49 10.29
N VAL A 14 -0.96 -3.68 10.09
CA VAL A 14 -1.07 -2.84 8.89
C VAL A 14 -0.04 -1.71 8.88
N ARG A 15 0.28 -1.09 10.01
CA ARG A 15 1.35 -0.08 10.10
C ARG A 15 2.71 -0.66 9.72
N ARG A 16 3.03 -1.85 10.24
CA ARG A 16 4.25 -2.57 9.90
C ARG A 16 4.32 -2.90 8.42
N TYR A 17 3.25 -3.44 7.84
CA TYR A 17 3.16 -3.69 6.40
C TYR A 17 3.40 -2.43 5.59
N LEU A 18 2.69 -1.34 5.92
CA LEU A 18 2.82 -0.06 5.24
C LEU A 18 4.25 0.49 5.31
N ARG A 19 4.93 0.39 6.46
CA ARG A 19 6.32 0.82 6.64
C ARG A 19 7.30 0.16 5.64
N THR A 20 7.03 -1.08 5.23
CA THR A 20 7.92 -1.83 4.32
C THR A 20 8.12 -1.15 2.98
N PHE A 21 7.18 -0.32 2.51
CA PHE A 21 7.35 0.45 1.26
C PHE A 21 8.46 1.50 1.35
N VAL A 22 8.71 2.04 2.54
CA VAL A 22 9.80 3.00 2.79
C VAL A 22 11.09 2.26 3.14
N THR A 23 11.03 1.24 4.00
CA THR A 23 12.23 0.53 4.50
C THR A 23 12.77 -0.52 3.53
N LYS A 24 11.95 -0.96 2.58
CA LYS A 24 12.20 -2.11 1.70
C LYS A 24 12.47 -3.42 2.44
N ASP A 25 11.95 -3.54 3.67
CA ASP A 25 12.14 -4.72 4.52
C ASP A 25 11.16 -5.85 4.13
N LEU A 26 11.64 -6.77 3.30
CA LEU A 26 10.88 -7.94 2.87
C LEU A 26 10.72 -9.00 3.98
N ALA A 27 11.61 -9.02 4.98
CA ALA A 27 11.47 -9.94 6.10
C ALA A 27 10.29 -9.52 6.99
N GLU A 28 10.19 -8.22 7.30
CA GLU A 28 9.04 -7.67 8.00
C GLU A 28 7.75 -7.88 7.20
N LEU A 29 7.77 -7.67 5.88
CA LEU A 29 6.62 -7.95 5.00
C LEU A 29 6.17 -9.42 5.14
N ALA A 30 7.11 -10.36 5.11
CA ALA A 30 6.83 -11.78 5.23
C ALA A 30 6.25 -12.18 6.60
N GLU A 31 6.51 -11.42 7.67
CA GLU A 31 5.91 -11.64 8.99
C GLU A 31 4.45 -11.19 9.07
N VAL A 32 4.07 -10.15 8.34
CA VAL A 32 2.75 -9.49 8.49
C VAL A 32 1.79 -9.78 7.36
N VAL A 33 2.25 -10.35 6.24
CA VAL A 33 1.42 -10.76 5.10
C VAL A 33 1.43 -12.27 4.96
N ASP A 34 0.25 -12.85 4.78
CA ASP A 34 0.09 -14.27 4.50
C ASP A 34 0.69 -14.64 3.13
N GLU A 35 1.29 -15.83 3.03
CA GLU A 35 1.93 -16.30 1.80
C GLU A 35 0.92 -16.35 0.63
N ASP A 36 -0.34 -16.67 0.92
CA ASP A 36 -1.41 -16.91 -0.05
C ASP A 36 -2.46 -15.78 -0.08
N VAL A 37 -2.04 -14.56 0.31
CA VAL A 37 -2.87 -13.36 0.38
C VAL A 37 -3.63 -13.09 -0.92
N GLU A 38 -4.90 -12.74 -0.81
CA GLU A 38 -5.72 -12.27 -1.94
C GLU A 38 -5.63 -10.76 -2.11
N ILE A 39 -5.45 -10.29 -3.33
CA ILE A 39 -5.17 -8.88 -3.61
C ILE A 39 -6.08 -8.42 -4.73
N TYR A 40 -6.78 -7.32 -4.49
CA TYR A 40 -7.69 -6.68 -5.42
C TYR A 40 -7.25 -5.24 -5.67
N GLY A 41 -7.29 -4.80 -6.92
CA GLY A 41 -7.02 -3.40 -7.28
C GLY A 41 -6.43 -3.27 -8.68
N SER A 42 -6.47 -2.06 -9.24
CA SER A 42 -5.93 -1.78 -10.58
C SER A 42 -6.48 -2.70 -11.69
N GLY A 43 -7.75 -3.10 -11.58
CA GLY A 43 -8.46 -3.89 -12.59
C GLY A 43 -8.17 -5.39 -12.59
N ALA A 44 -7.38 -5.91 -11.64
CA ALA A 44 -7.10 -7.34 -11.51
C ALA A 44 -7.26 -7.84 -10.07
N ALA A 45 -7.51 -9.15 -9.94
CA ALA A 45 -7.40 -9.88 -8.69
C ALA A 45 -6.24 -10.87 -8.81
N VAL A 46 -5.32 -10.85 -7.85
CA VAL A 46 -4.14 -11.72 -7.82
C VAL A 46 -3.99 -12.38 -6.45
N ARG A 47 -3.22 -13.48 -6.40
CA ARG A 47 -3.01 -14.25 -5.18
C ARG A 47 -1.52 -14.51 -4.94
N GLY A 48 -1.08 -14.28 -3.71
CA GLY A 48 0.26 -14.59 -3.21
C GLY A 48 1.10 -13.38 -2.83
N ARG A 49 1.93 -13.54 -1.79
CA ARG A 49 2.77 -12.47 -1.22
C ARG A 49 3.83 -11.90 -2.17
N ARG A 50 4.18 -12.64 -3.24
CA ARG A 50 5.13 -12.18 -4.27
C ARG A 50 4.73 -10.84 -4.92
N TYR A 51 3.44 -10.51 -4.97
CA TYR A 51 2.97 -9.26 -5.57
C TYR A 51 3.33 -8.02 -4.72
N PRO A 52 3.02 -7.95 -3.42
CA PRO A 52 3.47 -6.84 -2.58
C PRO A 52 4.99 -6.84 -2.38
N GLU A 53 5.66 -8.00 -2.36
CA GLU A 53 7.14 -8.05 -2.34
C GLU A 53 7.76 -7.40 -3.59
N ALA A 54 7.19 -7.68 -4.77
CA ALA A 54 7.60 -7.04 -6.02
C ALA A 54 7.29 -5.54 -6.03
N ALA A 55 6.16 -5.11 -5.45
CA ALA A 55 5.82 -3.70 -5.35
C ALA A 55 6.81 -2.93 -4.45
N VAL A 56 7.16 -3.49 -3.28
CA VAL A 56 8.16 -2.91 -2.36
C VAL A 56 9.55 -2.84 -2.99
N SER A 57 9.89 -3.82 -3.83
CA SER A 57 11.21 -3.92 -4.48
C SER A 57 11.25 -3.29 -5.88
N SER A 58 10.16 -2.68 -6.34
CA SER A 58 10.04 -2.24 -7.74
C SER A 58 11.10 -1.19 -8.07
N PRO A 59 11.88 -1.36 -9.16
CA PRO A 59 12.84 -0.35 -9.58
C PRO A 59 12.13 0.84 -10.24
N GLY A 60 12.82 1.98 -10.30
CA GLY A 60 12.41 3.16 -11.07
C GLY A 60 11.55 4.15 -10.31
N LEU A 61 10.78 3.69 -9.33
CA LEU A 61 10.01 4.51 -8.40
C LEU A 61 10.35 4.11 -6.96
N THR A 62 10.81 5.07 -6.16
CA THR A 62 11.10 4.86 -4.73
C THR A 62 10.12 5.63 -3.87
N VAL A 63 9.50 4.96 -2.90
CA VAL A 63 8.72 5.65 -1.86
C VAL A 63 9.70 6.24 -0.84
N LEU A 64 9.72 7.56 -0.73
CA LEU A 64 10.58 8.29 0.21
C LEU A 64 9.95 8.42 1.58
N ASP A 65 8.63 8.61 1.60
CA ASP A 65 7.84 8.81 2.81
C ASP A 65 6.42 8.29 2.59
N GLN A 66 5.78 7.90 3.69
CA GLN A 66 4.40 7.47 3.67
C GLN A 66 3.69 7.91 4.94
N GLN A 67 2.79 8.87 4.76
CA GLN A 67 1.93 9.37 5.81
C GLN A 67 0.62 8.56 5.85
N ILE A 68 0.29 8.03 7.02
CA ILE A 68 -1.05 7.53 7.31
C ILE A 68 -1.93 8.73 7.67
N VAL A 69 -2.89 9.05 6.80
CA VAL A 69 -3.83 10.17 7.01
C VAL A 69 -4.92 9.74 7.97
N GLU A 70 -5.49 8.56 7.74
CA GLU A 70 -6.52 7.96 8.58
C GLU A 70 -6.31 6.46 8.68
N ILE A 71 -6.63 5.89 9.84
CA ILE A 71 -6.64 4.44 10.04
C ILE A 71 -7.75 4.05 11.01
N PHE A 72 -8.54 3.06 10.61
CA PHE A 72 -9.68 2.60 11.38
C PHE A 72 -9.78 1.07 11.30
N ALA A 73 -10.17 0.44 12.41
CA ALA A 73 -10.36 -1.00 12.47
C ALA A 73 -11.79 -1.36 12.93
N ALA A 74 -12.39 -2.33 12.24
CA ALA A 74 -13.67 -2.92 12.58
C ALA A 74 -13.58 -4.44 12.42
N GLY A 75 -13.61 -5.16 13.55
CA GLY A 75 -13.41 -6.61 13.58
C GLY A 75 -12.06 -7.00 12.96
N ASP A 76 -12.12 -7.86 11.94
CA ASP A 76 -10.96 -8.39 11.20
C ASP A 76 -10.47 -7.46 10.08
N ARG A 77 -11.04 -6.26 9.93
CA ARG A 77 -10.70 -5.32 8.86
C ARG A 77 -10.04 -4.05 9.38
N VAL A 78 -9.09 -3.55 8.60
CA VAL A 78 -8.44 -2.26 8.79
C VAL A 78 -8.51 -1.47 7.50
N VAL A 79 -9.08 -0.27 7.55
CA VAL A 79 -9.13 0.68 6.44
C VAL A 79 -8.13 1.79 6.70
N VAL A 80 -7.42 2.20 5.66
CA VAL A 80 -6.41 3.26 5.73
C VAL A 80 -6.52 4.19 4.52
N SER A 81 -6.36 5.48 4.77
CA SER A 81 -6.05 6.48 3.75
C SER A 81 -4.59 6.90 3.93
N VAL A 82 -3.82 6.91 2.86
CA VAL A 82 -2.38 7.26 2.90
C VAL A 82 -2.03 8.31 1.85
N ALA A 83 -1.00 9.08 2.15
CA ALA A 83 -0.27 9.91 1.19
C ALA A 83 1.16 9.36 1.08
N GLN A 84 1.55 8.95 -0.13
CA GLN A 84 2.84 8.34 -0.42
C GLN A 84 3.69 9.30 -1.26
N THR A 85 4.83 9.72 -0.72
CA THR A 85 5.77 10.54 -1.49
C THR A 85 6.66 9.63 -2.33
N TYR A 86 6.49 9.70 -3.65
CA TYR A 86 7.32 8.96 -4.60
C TYR A 86 8.41 9.84 -5.17
N ARG A 87 9.56 9.22 -5.47
CA ARG A 87 10.61 9.74 -6.32
C ARG A 87 10.75 8.86 -7.56
N ARG A 88 10.82 9.50 -8.73
CA ARG A 88 11.26 8.84 -9.96
C ARG A 88 12.78 8.79 -9.96
N ASP A 89 13.34 7.58 -9.88
CA ASP A 89 14.78 7.41 -9.67
C ASP A 89 15.62 7.96 -10.84
N ALA A 90 15.09 7.90 -12.07
CA ALA A 90 15.79 8.37 -13.26
C ALA A 90 15.98 9.90 -13.32
N THR A 91 15.09 10.68 -12.71
CA THR A 91 15.09 12.16 -12.82
C THR A 91 15.20 12.87 -11.48
N GLY A 92 14.96 12.16 -10.37
CA GLY A 92 14.83 12.76 -9.04
C GLY A 92 13.50 13.49 -8.81
N ALA A 93 12.61 13.58 -9.81
CA ALA A 93 11.31 14.21 -9.67
C ALA A 93 10.49 13.53 -8.57
N THR A 94 9.79 14.32 -7.77
CA THR A 94 8.95 13.82 -6.68
C THR A 94 7.50 14.24 -6.85
N THR A 95 6.59 13.41 -6.35
CA THR A 95 5.17 13.75 -6.24
C THR A 95 4.53 12.97 -5.10
N VAL A 96 3.31 13.34 -4.74
CA VAL A 96 2.52 12.66 -3.72
C VAL A 96 1.37 11.91 -4.38
N GLN A 97 1.26 10.62 -4.11
CA GLN A 97 0.12 9.80 -4.49
C GLN A 97 -0.81 9.61 -3.28
N SER A 98 -2.10 9.82 -3.47
CA SER A 98 -3.12 9.41 -2.50
C SER A 98 -3.57 7.97 -2.77
N ALA A 99 -3.87 7.24 -1.71
CA ALA A 99 -4.43 5.89 -1.81
C ALA A 99 -5.38 5.57 -0.65
N CYS A 100 -6.38 4.74 -0.92
CA CYS A 100 -7.30 4.18 0.06
C CYS A 100 -7.23 2.65 -0.02
N LYS A 101 -7.01 2.01 1.13
CA LYS A 101 -6.77 0.56 1.19
C LYS A 101 -7.59 -0.05 2.31
N MET A 102 -8.05 -1.28 2.09
CA MET A 102 -8.68 -2.09 3.12
C MET A 102 -7.99 -3.44 3.21
N TYR A 103 -7.58 -3.82 4.41
CA TYR A 103 -6.94 -5.09 4.73
C TYR A 103 -7.89 -5.93 5.58
N ARG A 104 -7.99 -7.22 5.27
CA ARG A 104 -8.57 -8.24 6.16
C ARG A 104 -7.46 -9.06 6.77
N LEU A 105 -7.57 -9.30 8.07
CA LEU A 105 -6.57 -10.01 8.86
C LEU A 105 -7.11 -11.33 9.41
N ALA A 106 -6.23 -12.31 9.55
CA ALA A 106 -6.49 -13.54 10.29
C ALA A 106 -5.17 -14.04 10.89
N GLY A 107 -5.20 -14.53 12.13
CA GLY A 107 -4.00 -15.07 12.79
C GLY A 107 -2.83 -14.08 12.89
N GLY A 108 -3.12 -12.77 12.96
CA GLY A 108 -2.09 -11.72 13.03
C GLY A 108 -1.43 -11.39 11.68
N ARG A 109 -1.98 -11.83 10.55
CA ARG A 109 -1.47 -11.57 9.20
C ARG A 109 -2.55 -10.98 8.30
N ILE A 110 -2.14 -10.19 7.33
CA ILE A 110 -2.98 -9.74 6.22
C ILE A 110 -3.20 -10.92 5.28
N VAL A 111 -4.45 -11.35 5.14
CA VAL A 111 -4.86 -12.48 4.28
C VAL A 111 -5.60 -12.04 3.03
N GLN A 112 -6.05 -10.78 2.99
CA GLN A 112 -6.72 -10.21 1.83
C GLN A 112 -6.65 -8.69 1.85
N PHE A 113 -6.52 -8.01 0.71
CA PHE A 113 -6.68 -6.56 0.67
C PHE A 113 -7.13 -5.97 -0.67
N TRP A 114 -7.68 -4.76 -0.59
CA TRP A 114 -7.99 -3.87 -1.72
C TRP A 114 -7.04 -2.68 -1.71
N GLY A 115 -6.39 -2.41 -2.83
CA GLY A 115 -5.43 -1.32 -2.99
C GLY A 115 -5.84 -0.35 -4.10
N GLU A 116 -6.68 0.63 -3.79
CA GLU A 116 -7.05 1.69 -4.74
C GLU A 116 -6.14 2.90 -4.53
N GLN A 117 -5.57 3.41 -5.62
CA GLN A 117 -4.58 4.47 -5.60
C GLN A 117 -4.70 5.36 -6.83
N ASP A 118 -4.40 6.64 -6.67
CA ASP A 118 -4.40 7.59 -7.79
C ASP A 118 -3.17 7.38 -8.69
N THR A 119 -3.27 6.39 -9.57
CA THR A 119 -2.21 6.07 -10.53
C THR A 119 -2.06 7.18 -11.57
N TYR A 120 -3.16 7.81 -11.98
CA TYR A 120 -3.11 8.91 -12.95
C TYR A 120 -2.37 10.12 -12.39
N GLY A 121 -2.73 10.58 -11.19
CA GLY A 121 -2.07 11.69 -10.51
C GLY A 121 -0.60 11.40 -10.24
N LEU A 122 -0.23 10.18 -9.85
CA LEU A 122 1.16 9.75 -9.71
C LEU A 122 1.93 9.92 -11.04
N LEU A 123 1.41 9.37 -12.14
CA LEU A 123 2.09 9.40 -13.42
C LEU A 123 2.19 10.83 -13.98
N ARG A 124 1.12 11.64 -13.86
CA ARG A 124 1.14 13.07 -14.23
C ARG A 124 2.16 13.83 -13.39
N GLY A 125 2.15 13.66 -12.07
CA GLY A 125 3.05 14.35 -11.14
C GLY A 125 4.52 14.03 -11.35
N LEU A 126 4.84 12.86 -11.92
CA LEU A 126 6.20 12.44 -12.28
C LEU A 126 6.59 12.75 -13.73
N GLY A 127 5.73 13.44 -14.49
CA GLY A 127 5.95 13.75 -15.90
C GLY A 127 6.08 12.49 -16.76
N LEU A 128 5.31 11.44 -16.45
CA LEU A 128 5.25 10.18 -17.20
C LEU A 128 4.08 10.12 -18.18
N LEU A 129 3.25 11.15 -18.22
CA LEU A 129 2.15 11.29 -19.14
C LEU A 129 2.29 12.60 -19.94
N PRO A 130 1.83 12.63 -21.21
CA PRO A 130 1.80 13.84 -22.01
C PRO A 130 0.97 14.93 -21.32
N ASP A 131 1.33 16.19 -21.51
CA ASP A 131 0.56 17.34 -21.04
C ASP A 131 -0.56 17.70 -22.04
N GLU A 132 -1.42 16.73 -22.33
CA GLU A 132 -2.55 16.88 -23.25
C GLU A 132 -3.86 16.74 -22.48
N PRO A 133 -4.91 17.49 -22.85
CA PRO A 133 -6.25 17.29 -22.30
C PRO A 133 -6.78 15.88 -22.62
N ILE A 134 -7.46 15.25 -21.66
CA ILE A 134 -8.25 14.05 -21.95
C ILE A 134 -9.52 14.52 -22.67
N GLU A 135 -9.67 14.17 -23.94
CA GLU A 135 -10.92 14.35 -24.66
C GLU A 135 -11.93 13.25 -24.24
N PHE A 136 -13.15 13.65 -23.90
CA PHE A 136 -14.26 12.77 -23.50
C PHE A 136 -15.40 12.84 -24.50
#